data_AF-Q0CID0-F1
#
_entry.id   AF-Q0CID0-F1
#
_cell.length_a   1.000
_cell.length_b   1.000
_cell.length_c   1.000
_cell.angle_alpha   90.00
_cell.angle_beta   90.00
_cell.angle_gamma   90.00
#
_symmetry.space_group_name_H-M   'P 1'
#
loop_
_entity.id
_entity.type
_entity.pdbx_description
1 polymer ?
#
loop_
_entity_poly.entity_id
_entity_poly.type
_entity_poly.pdbx_seq_one_letter_code
_entity_poly.pdbx_strand_id
1 'polypeptide(L)'
;MDNAQDCSCPTIPPESTSNRTEFGTRGCLVYGYPSTGGVLVKEADLLDMLFLSLSRSHVSQRSSSPDEEDRFCNLLKWTGATLWPSKEDWIEVQIGMREITEEEEKVVVFGWPTDGLGVWVLRFASANQLPRDFGRIRLAMNMEEKIQIMKEYGATFVEDVTQVEELQDTV
;
A
#
# COMPACT_ATOMS: atom_id res chain seq x y z
N MET A 1 -40.98 -21.46 -28.02
CA MET A 1 -41.31 -20.29 -27.18
C MET A 1 -40.20 -20.21 -26.17
N ASP A 2 -39.12 -19.53 -26.58
CA ASP A 2 -37.92 -19.32 -25.80
C ASP A 2 -38.20 -18.22 -24.77
N ASN A 3 -37.93 -18.50 -23.50
CA ASN A 3 -37.90 -17.48 -22.47
C ASN A 3 -36.54 -17.59 -21.78
N ALA A 4 -35.51 -17.10 -22.48
CA ALA A 4 -34.21 -16.84 -21.88
C ALA A 4 -34.40 -15.64 -20.95
N GLN A 5 -34.55 -15.94 -19.66
CA GLN A 5 -34.68 -14.94 -18.64
C GLN A 5 -33.33 -14.24 -18.51
N ASP A 6 -33.31 -13.00 -18.99
CA ASP A 6 -32.18 -12.09 -18.99
C ASP A 6 -31.69 -11.90 -17.54
N CYS A 7 -30.64 -12.63 -17.17
CA CYS A 7 -29.96 -12.47 -15.90
C CYS A 7 -29.18 -11.15 -15.94
N SER A 8 -29.88 -10.04 -15.74
CA SER A 8 -29.24 -8.76 -15.51
C SER A 8 -28.39 -8.89 -14.24
N CYS A 9 -27.08 -8.94 -14.39
CA CYS A 9 -26.14 -8.77 -13.29
C CYS A 9 -26.56 -7.52 -12.51
N PRO A 10 -26.63 -7.55 -11.16
CA PRO A 10 -26.86 -6.33 -10.41
C PRO A 10 -25.75 -5.36 -10.77
N THR A 11 -26.12 -4.19 -11.30
CA THR A 11 -25.19 -3.10 -11.57
C THR A 11 -24.51 -2.77 -10.25
N ILE A 12 -23.23 -3.15 -10.14
CA ILE A 12 -22.37 -2.71 -9.04
C ILE A 12 -22.46 -1.19 -9.09
N PRO A 13 -22.98 -0.50 -8.04
CA PRO A 13 -22.96 0.95 -8.03
C PRO A 13 -21.52 1.38 -8.29
N PRO A 14 -21.28 2.40 -9.14
CA PRO A 14 -19.92 2.82 -9.46
C PRO A 14 -19.17 2.96 -8.14
N GLU A 15 -18.12 2.15 -7.96
CA GLU A 15 -17.37 2.14 -6.72
C GLU A 15 -17.04 3.58 -6.40
N SER A 16 -17.47 4.05 -5.22
CA SER A 16 -17.19 5.42 -4.87
C SER A 16 -15.66 5.53 -4.81
N THR A 17 -15.07 6.20 -5.78
CA THR A 17 -13.62 6.46 -5.89
C THR A 17 -13.12 7.37 -4.76
N SER A 18 -13.88 7.48 -3.68
CA SER A 18 -13.76 8.39 -2.57
C SER A 18 -13.26 7.71 -1.28
N ASN A 19 -13.39 6.38 -1.14
CA ASN A 19 -12.91 5.71 0.07
C ASN A 19 -11.37 5.71 0.11
N ARG A 20 -10.80 6.31 1.16
CA ARG A 20 -9.36 6.24 1.44
C ARG A 20 -9.00 4.96 2.17
N THR A 21 -9.88 4.48 3.04
CA THR A 21 -9.65 3.25 3.79
C THR A 21 -10.79 2.26 3.64
N GLU A 22 -10.46 0.98 3.54
CA GLU A 22 -11.42 -0.12 3.50
C GLU A 22 -11.01 -1.19 4.51
N PHE A 23 -11.87 -1.45 5.50
CA PHE A 23 -11.64 -2.48 6.50
C PHE A 23 -12.13 -3.84 5.98
N GLY A 24 -11.29 -4.86 6.13
CA GLY A 24 -11.58 -6.24 5.76
C GLY A 24 -11.17 -7.22 6.84
N THR A 25 -11.28 -8.51 6.54
CA THR A 25 -10.94 -9.60 7.49
C THR A 25 -9.46 -9.66 7.86
N ARG A 26 -8.58 -9.06 7.03
CA ARG A 26 -7.12 -9.06 7.22
C ARG A 26 -6.57 -7.74 7.76
N GLY A 27 -7.42 -6.76 8.04
CA GLY A 27 -7.00 -5.43 8.50
C GLY A 27 -7.60 -4.32 7.65
N CYS A 28 -6.78 -3.35 7.27
CA CYS A 28 -7.20 -2.17 6.53
C CYS A 28 -6.40 -2.01 5.23
N LEU A 29 -7.09 -1.80 4.12
CA LEU A 29 -6.49 -1.29 2.89
C LEU A 29 -6.54 0.24 2.92
N VAL A 30 -5.48 0.87 2.42
CA VAL A 30 -5.37 2.31 2.26
C VAL A 30 -5.10 2.61 0.79
N TYR A 31 -5.87 3.54 0.24
CA TYR A 31 -5.77 4.00 -1.14
C TYR A 31 -5.28 5.45 -1.19
N GLY A 32 -4.42 5.74 -2.16
CA GLY A 32 -4.02 7.09 -2.55
C GLY A 32 -4.21 7.28 -4.05
N TYR A 33 -4.73 8.45 -4.45
CA TYR A 33 -5.05 8.75 -5.84
C TYR A 33 -4.19 9.90 -6.37
N PRO A 34 -2.94 9.63 -6.80
CA PRO A 34 -2.06 10.69 -7.26
C PRO A 34 -2.58 11.33 -8.55
N SER A 35 -2.34 12.62 -8.73
CA SER A 35 -2.73 13.38 -9.92
C SER A 35 -2.05 12.91 -11.21
N THR A 36 -0.91 12.22 -11.09
CA THR A 36 -0.19 11.57 -12.19
C THR A 36 -0.91 10.33 -12.73
N GLY A 37 -1.96 9.86 -12.04
CA GLY A 37 -2.76 8.69 -12.43
C GLY A 37 -2.40 7.41 -11.68
N GLY A 38 -3.23 6.39 -11.85
CA GLY A 38 -3.13 5.14 -11.09
C GLY A 38 -3.70 5.24 -9.68
N VAL A 39 -3.40 4.22 -8.87
CA VAL A 39 -3.79 4.15 -7.45
C VAL A 39 -2.68 3.51 -6.63
N LEU A 40 -2.29 4.17 -5.55
CA LEU A 40 -1.42 3.57 -4.54
C LEU A 40 -2.27 2.70 -3.62
N VAL A 41 -1.86 1.45 -3.43
CA VAL A 41 -2.54 0.49 -2.56
C VAL A 41 -1.59 0.00 -1.48
N LYS A 42 -2.07 0.03 -0.23
CA LYS A 42 -1.32 -0.45 0.93
C LYS A 42 -2.21 -1.31 1.82
N GLU A 43 -1.75 -2.52 2.15
CA GLU A 43 -2.26 -3.26 3.31
C GLU A 43 -1.57 -2.69 4.56
N ALA A 44 -2.28 -1.83 5.29
CA ALA A 44 -1.71 -1.01 6.34
C ALA A 44 -1.59 -1.77 7.67
N ASP A 45 -0.42 -1.65 8.30
CA ASP A 45 -0.20 -2.03 9.69
C ASP A 45 -0.56 -0.88 10.66
N LEU A 46 -0.42 -1.12 11.98
CA LEU A 46 -0.75 -0.11 12.99
C LEU A 46 0.13 1.14 12.88
N LEU A 47 1.40 0.98 12.51
CA LEU A 47 2.35 2.08 12.36
C LEU A 47 2.05 2.89 11.11
N ASP A 48 1.65 2.25 10.01
CA ASP A 48 1.21 2.93 8.79
C ASP A 48 0.00 3.83 9.09
N MET A 49 -0.99 3.32 9.83
CA MET A 49 -2.18 4.09 10.21
C MET A 49 -1.83 5.30 11.10
N LEU A 50 -0.88 5.14 12.03
CA LEU A 50 -0.40 6.24 12.89
C LEU A 50 0.38 7.29 12.08
N PHE A 51 1.29 6.84 11.22
CA PHE A 51 2.10 7.72 10.37
C PHE A 51 1.23 8.55 9.42
N LEU A 52 0.22 7.93 8.82
CA LEU A 52 -0.73 8.58 7.90
C LEU A 52 -1.84 9.37 8.62
N SER A 53 -1.85 9.39 9.95
CA SER A 53 -2.91 10.02 10.77
C SER A 53 -4.33 9.54 10.42
N LEU A 54 -4.47 8.24 10.12
CA LEU A 54 -5.74 7.62 9.73
C LEU A 54 -6.50 7.04 10.92
N SER A 55 -7.83 7.04 10.80
CA SER A 55 -8.70 6.39 11.78
C SER A 55 -8.55 4.88 11.72
N ARG A 56 -8.34 4.24 12.89
CA ARG A 56 -8.20 2.78 13.02
C ARG A 56 -9.52 2.04 13.16
N SER A 57 -10.63 2.76 13.26
CA SER A 57 -11.96 2.19 13.58
C SER A 57 -13.07 2.66 12.65
N HIS A 58 -12.82 3.67 11.82
CA HIS A 58 -13.83 4.24 10.92
C HIS A 58 -13.22 4.49 9.56
N VAL A 59 -14.01 4.30 8.51
CA VAL A 59 -13.61 4.59 7.13
C VAL A 59 -13.26 6.06 6.99
N SER A 60 -12.13 6.33 6.35
CA SER A 60 -11.70 7.66 5.94
C SER A 60 -12.03 7.88 4.47
N GLN A 61 -12.37 9.12 4.12
CA GLN A 61 -12.60 9.54 2.74
C GLN A 61 -11.37 10.25 2.19
N ARG A 62 -11.27 10.32 0.87
CA ARG A 62 -10.22 11.07 0.20
C ARG A 62 -10.42 12.57 0.27
N SER A 63 -9.35 13.33 0.06
CA SER A 63 -9.50 14.77 -0.11
C SER A 63 -10.13 15.06 -1.47
N SER A 64 -11.00 16.07 -1.53
CA SER A 64 -11.48 16.61 -2.79
C SER A 64 -10.46 17.55 -3.44
N SER A 65 -9.42 17.97 -2.70
CA SER A 65 -8.35 18.82 -3.19
C SER A 65 -7.22 17.96 -3.78
N PRO A 66 -6.91 18.08 -5.09
CA PRO A 66 -5.83 17.32 -5.71
C PRO A 66 -4.48 17.51 -5.01
N ASP A 67 -4.16 18.74 -4.60
CA ASP A 67 -2.88 19.03 -3.94
C ASP A 67 -2.76 18.37 -2.55
N GLU A 68 -3.88 18.27 -1.81
CA GLU A 68 -3.90 17.55 -0.54
C GLU A 68 -3.80 16.04 -0.76
N GLU A 69 -4.43 15.54 -1.82
CA GLU A 69 -4.35 14.13 -2.19
C GLU A 69 -2.93 13.72 -2.57
N ASP A 70 -2.25 14.53 -3.37
CA ASP A 70 -0.86 14.27 -3.79
C ASP A 70 0.08 14.28 -2.58
N ARG A 71 -0.11 15.21 -1.64
CA ARG A 71 0.64 15.21 -0.38
C ARG A 71 0.42 13.93 0.42
N PHE A 72 -0.82 13.45 0.49
CA PHE A 72 -1.10 12.16 1.13
C PHE A 72 -0.44 11.02 0.37
N CYS A 73 -0.51 10.99 -0.97
CA CYS A 73 0.09 9.96 -1.79
C CYS A 73 1.60 9.86 -1.55
N ASN A 74 2.28 11.00 -1.41
CA ASN A 74 3.69 11.03 -1.07
C ASN A 74 3.96 10.39 0.30
N LEU A 75 3.14 10.67 1.32
CA LEU A 75 3.24 9.98 2.61
C LEU A 75 2.95 8.47 2.49
N LEU A 76 1.96 8.09 1.66
CA LEU A 76 1.60 6.71 1.46
C LEU A 76 2.75 5.92 0.79
N LYS A 77 3.48 6.51 -0.17
CA LYS A 77 4.70 5.93 -0.74
C LYS A 77 5.74 5.62 0.34
N TRP A 78 5.90 6.50 1.34
CA TRP A 78 6.84 6.33 2.46
C TRP A 78 6.50 5.17 3.39
N THR A 79 5.31 4.57 3.25
CA THR A 79 4.93 3.32 3.94
C THR A 79 5.26 2.06 3.12
N GLY A 80 5.71 2.20 1.88
CA GLY A 80 5.90 1.08 0.94
C GLY A 80 4.59 0.63 0.32
N ALA A 81 3.78 1.59 -0.13
CA ALA A 81 2.59 1.32 -0.93
C ALA A 81 2.98 1.07 -2.40
N THR A 82 2.24 0.18 -3.06
CA THR A 82 2.49 -0.17 -4.47
C THR A 82 1.58 0.65 -5.37
N LEU A 83 2.11 1.21 -6.46
CA LEU A 83 1.32 1.89 -7.49
C LEU A 83 0.74 0.88 -8.47
N TRP A 84 -0.57 0.94 -8.69
CA TRP A 84 -1.31 0.11 -9.63
C TRP A 84 -1.91 0.98 -10.73
N PRO A 85 -2.08 0.48 -11.97
CA PRO A 85 -2.71 1.25 -13.04
C PRO A 85 -4.15 1.66 -12.72
N SER A 86 -4.89 0.82 -11.99
CA SER A 86 -6.24 1.10 -11.48
C SER A 86 -6.57 0.23 -10.26
N LYS A 87 -7.69 0.50 -9.59
CA LYS A 87 -8.16 -0.33 -8.47
C LYS A 87 -8.65 -1.68 -9.00
N GLU A 88 -9.28 -1.67 -10.17
CA GLU A 88 -9.72 -2.84 -10.90
C GLU A 88 -8.54 -3.77 -11.22
N ASP A 89 -7.42 -3.21 -11.73
CA ASP A 89 -6.20 -3.99 -12.00
C ASP A 89 -5.63 -4.66 -10.76
N TRP A 90 -5.69 -4.00 -9.59
CA TRP A 90 -5.29 -4.60 -8.33
C TRP A 90 -6.25 -5.73 -7.94
N ILE A 91 -7.56 -5.51 -8.02
CA ILE A 91 -8.59 -6.52 -7.72
C ILE A 91 -8.43 -7.74 -8.62
N GLU A 92 -8.27 -7.55 -9.93
CA GLU A 92 -8.09 -8.62 -10.92
C GLU A 92 -6.88 -9.50 -10.59
N VAL A 93 -5.78 -8.92 -10.12
CA VAL A 93 -4.63 -9.69 -9.62
C VAL A 93 -4.96 -10.44 -8.34
N GLN A 94 -5.62 -9.81 -7.37
CA GLN A 94 -5.97 -10.47 -6.11
C GLN A 94 -6.90 -11.68 -6.30
N ILE A 95 -7.79 -11.65 -7.31
CA ILE A 95 -8.70 -12.76 -7.63
C ILE A 95 -8.17 -13.70 -8.71
N GLY A 96 -6.95 -13.48 -9.20
CA GLY A 96 -6.27 -14.33 -10.19
C GLY A 96 -6.85 -14.25 -11.61
N MET A 97 -7.53 -13.15 -11.95
CA MET A 97 -7.99 -12.85 -13.32
C MET A 97 -6.90 -12.22 -14.18
N ARG A 98 -5.90 -11.59 -13.56
CA ARG A 98 -4.73 -11.00 -14.21
C ARG A 98 -3.45 -11.50 -13.55
N GLU A 99 -2.40 -11.72 -14.33
CA GLU A 99 -1.05 -11.98 -13.80
C GLU A 99 -0.44 -10.69 -13.23
N ILE A 100 0.19 -10.82 -12.06
CA ILE A 100 0.94 -9.72 -11.44
C ILE A 100 2.23 -9.48 -12.23
N THR A 101 2.58 -8.22 -12.44
CA THR A 101 3.88 -7.88 -13.06
C THR A 101 5.02 -8.00 -12.04
N GLU A 102 6.26 -8.15 -12.52
CA GLU A 102 7.44 -8.19 -11.64
C GLU A 102 7.54 -6.95 -10.74
N GLU A 103 7.14 -5.77 -11.23
CA GLU A 103 7.17 -4.53 -10.45
C GLU A 103 6.09 -4.51 -9.36
N GLU A 104 4.87 -4.92 -9.70
CA GLU A 104 3.74 -5.00 -8.75
C GLU A 104 3.98 -6.06 -7.66
N GLU A 105 4.75 -7.12 -7.96
CA GLU A 105 5.03 -8.21 -7.02
C GLU A 105 6.10 -7.84 -5.97
N LYS A 106 6.97 -6.85 -6.26
CA LYS A 106 8.02 -6.40 -5.34
C LYS A 106 7.42 -5.99 -4.00
N VAL A 107 8.06 -6.46 -2.93
CA VAL A 107 7.72 -6.06 -1.57
C VAL A 107 8.82 -5.17 -1.03
N VAL A 108 8.46 -3.93 -0.70
CA VAL A 108 9.36 -2.94 -0.11
C VAL A 108 8.79 -2.47 1.22
N VAL A 109 9.64 -2.48 2.25
CA VAL A 109 9.29 -1.98 3.58
C VAL A 109 10.32 -0.97 4.03
N PHE A 110 9.83 0.16 4.53
CA PHE A 110 10.65 1.23 5.09
C PHE A 110 10.60 1.23 6.62
N GLY A 111 11.73 1.55 7.23
CA GLY A 111 11.89 1.81 8.64
C GLY A 111 12.59 3.14 8.83
N TRP A 112 11.89 4.11 9.40
CA TRP A 112 12.36 5.48 9.57
C TRP A 112 12.87 5.68 11.00
N PRO A 113 14.19 5.83 11.22
CA PRO A 113 14.75 6.05 12.54
C PRO A 113 14.20 7.33 13.20
N THR A 114 14.02 7.31 14.52
CA THR A 114 13.55 8.50 15.28
C THR A 114 14.55 9.66 15.30
N ASP A 115 15.83 9.42 15.03
CA ASP A 115 16.83 10.47 14.87
C ASP A 115 16.70 11.22 13.53
N GLY A 116 15.87 10.71 12.60
CA GLY A 116 15.63 11.29 11.28
C GLY A 116 16.79 11.09 10.29
N LEU A 117 17.80 10.30 10.64
CA LEU A 117 18.97 10.07 9.79
C LEU A 117 18.74 8.83 8.92
N GLY A 118 18.60 9.07 7.61
CA GLY A 118 18.47 8.02 6.61
C GLY A 118 17.21 7.16 6.77
N VAL A 119 17.25 5.98 6.16
CA VAL A 119 16.14 5.03 6.13
C VAL A 119 16.64 3.59 6.03
N TRP A 120 15.99 2.68 6.75
CA TRP A 120 16.16 1.25 6.55
C TRP A 120 15.21 0.78 5.47
N VAL A 121 15.73 0.05 4.48
CA VAL A 121 14.94 -0.49 3.38
C VAL A 121 15.09 -2.01 3.34
N LEU A 122 13.97 -2.69 3.33
CA LEU A 122 13.88 -4.14 3.16
C LEU A 122 13.19 -4.45 1.84
N ARG A 123 13.80 -5.30 1.02
CA ARG A 123 13.36 -5.59 -0.35
C ARG A 123 13.24 -7.08 -0.59
N PHE A 124 12.15 -7.49 -1.25
CA PHE A 124 11.97 -8.82 -1.80
C PHE A 124 11.44 -8.69 -3.22
N ALA A 125 11.85 -9.60 -4.11
CA ALA A 125 11.36 -9.59 -5.49
C ALA A 125 9.89 -9.98 -5.57
N SER A 126 9.39 -10.76 -4.60
CA SER A 126 8.00 -11.17 -4.54
C SER A 126 7.52 -11.56 -3.14
N ALA A 127 6.20 -11.56 -2.96
CA ALA A 127 5.54 -12.10 -1.76
C ALA A 127 5.92 -13.57 -1.49
N ASN A 128 6.25 -14.34 -2.54
CA ASN A 128 6.67 -15.73 -2.44
C ASN A 128 8.05 -15.93 -1.79
N GLN A 129 8.89 -14.88 -1.77
CA GLN A 129 10.20 -14.89 -1.12
C GLN A 129 10.15 -14.48 0.35
N LEU A 130 9.00 -14.04 0.85
CA LEU A 130 8.87 -13.60 2.24
C LEU A 130 9.12 -14.76 3.21
N PRO A 131 9.91 -14.55 4.28
CA PRO A 131 10.06 -15.50 5.37
C PRO A 131 8.69 -15.91 5.94
N ARG A 132 8.55 -17.16 6.40
CA ARG A 132 7.27 -17.67 6.94
C ARG A 132 6.74 -16.84 8.11
N ASP A 133 7.62 -16.21 8.87
CA ASP A 133 7.31 -15.37 10.03
C ASP A 133 7.32 -13.87 9.73
N PHE A 134 7.36 -13.47 8.45
CA PHE A 134 7.44 -12.07 8.02
C PHE A 134 6.36 -11.17 8.65
N GLY A 135 5.18 -11.72 8.91
CA GLY A 135 4.07 -11.03 9.58
C GLY A 135 4.42 -10.42 10.95
N ARG A 136 5.50 -10.88 11.61
CA ARG A 136 6.04 -10.26 12.85
C ARG A 136 6.29 -8.77 12.70
N ILE A 137 6.69 -8.29 11.52
CA ILE A 137 6.97 -6.87 11.27
C ILE A 137 5.73 -5.98 11.50
N ARG A 138 4.52 -6.52 11.21
CA ARG A 138 3.25 -5.81 11.38
C ARG A 138 2.81 -5.71 12.85
N LEU A 139 3.49 -6.42 13.74
CA LEU A 139 3.23 -6.39 15.19
C LEU A 139 4.11 -5.37 15.93
N ALA A 140 5.06 -4.74 15.24
CA ALA A 140 5.90 -3.71 15.84
C ALA A 140 5.05 -2.53 16.35
N MET A 141 5.34 -2.06 17.55
CA MET A 141 4.61 -0.98 18.22
C MET A 141 5.23 0.40 17.98
N ASN A 142 6.45 0.45 17.45
CA ASN A 142 7.19 1.67 17.08
C ASN A 142 8.19 1.39 15.94
N MET A 143 8.75 2.45 15.37
CA MET A 143 9.67 2.34 14.23
C MET A 143 10.97 1.61 14.58
N GLU A 144 11.49 1.77 15.79
CA GLU A 144 12.73 1.17 16.26
C GLU A 144 12.60 -0.34 16.37
N GLU A 145 11.48 -0.81 16.89
CA GLU A 145 11.11 -2.23 16.90
C GLU A 145 10.93 -2.76 15.47
N LYS A 146 10.23 -2.01 14.59
CA LYS A 146 10.08 -2.37 13.17
C LYS A 146 11.44 -2.51 12.49
N ILE A 147 12.33 -1.54 12.68
CA ILE A 147 13.71 -1.53 12.16
C ILE A 147 14.51 -2.72 12.70
N GLN A 148 14.38 -3.04 13.99
CA GLN A 148 15.10 -4.18 14.57
C GLN A 148 14.67 -5.50 13.93
N ILE A 149 13.36 -5.70 13.71
CA ILE A 149 12.83 -6.86 12.98
C ILE A 149 13.27 -6.85 11.51
N MET A 150 13.25 -5.69 10.85
CA MET A 150 13.71 -5.54 9.46
C MET A 150 15.17 -5.96 9.29
N LYS A 151 16.04 -5.62 10.25
CA LYS A 151 17.45 -6.04 10.24
C LYS A 151 17.60 -7.57 10.28
N GLU A 152 16.74 -8.28 11.01
CA GLU A 152 16.73 -9.75 11.03
C GLU A 152 16.42 -10.35 9.65
N TYR A 153 15.69 -9.62 8.81
CA TYR A 153 15.36 -10.00 7.44
C TYR A 153 16.32 -9.46 6.38
N GLY A 154 17.44 -8.85 6.78
CA GLY A 154 18.47 -8.37 5.86
C GLY A 154 18.22 -6.97 5.29
N ALA A 155 17.47 -6.13 6.01
CA ALA A 155 17.31 -4.72 5.62
C ALA A 155 18.66 -3.98 5.55
N THR A 156 18.75 -3.06 4.59
CA THR A 156 19.93 -2.22 4.36
C THR A 156 19.65 -0.79 4.76
N PHE A 157 20.63 -0.12 5.36
CA PHE A 157 20.55 1.31 5.68
C PHE A 157 20.98 2.17 4.48
N VAL A 158 20.21 3.21 4.20
CA VAL A 158 20.50 4.22 3.18
C VAL A 158 20.54 5.58 3.88
N GLU A 159 21.69 6.24 3.88
CA GLU A 159 21.88 7.52 4.57
C GLU A 159 21.16 8.68 3.83
N ASP A 160 21.28 8.71 2.51
CA ASP A 160 20.63 9.70 1.65
C ASP A 160 19.33 9.14 1.06
N VAL A 161 18.19 9.61 1.59
CA VAL A 161 16.84 9.16 1.18
C VAL A 161 16.61 9.38 -0.31
N THR A 162 17.28 10.35 -0.94
CA THR A 162 17.11 10.61 -2.38
C THR A 162 17.67 9.48 -3.26
N GLN A 163 18.51 8.61 -2.70
CA GLN A 163 19.05 7.42 -3.36
C GLN A 163 18.10 6.21 -3.29
N VAL A 164 16.96 6.34 -2.60
CA VAL A 164 15.94 5.30 -2.55
C VAL A 164 15.05 5.43 -3.78
N GLU A 165 15.31 4.59 -4.78
CA GLU A 165 14.61 4.59 -6.08
C GLU A 165 13.08 4.52 -5.92
N GLU A 166 12.59 3.77 -4.94
CA GLU A 166 11.15 3.58 -4.70
C GLU A 166 10.43 4.82 -4.15
N LEU A 167 11.18 5.82 -3.68
CA LEU A 167 10.64 7.08 -3.18
C LEU A 167 10.78 8.23 -4.18
N GLN A 168 11.44 7.99 -5.32
CA GLN A 168 11.55 8.99 -6.37
C GLN A 168 10.21 9.11 -7.12
N ASP A 169 9.84 10.35 -7.46
CA ASP A 169 8.69 10.56 -8.32
C ASP A 169 8.99 10.00 -9.71
N THR A 170 8.19 9.01 -10.14
CA THR A 170 8.25 8.49 -11.50
C THR A 170 7.75 9.60 -12.42
N VAL A 171 8.67 10.20 -13.17
CA VAL A 171 8.43 11.28 -14.15
C VAL A 171 7.60 10.77 -15.33
#